data_AF-U9TQD4-F1
#
_entry.id   AF-U9TQD4-F1
#
_cell.length_a   1.000
_cell.length_b   1.000
_cell.length_c   1.000
_cell.angle_alpha   90.00
_cell.angle_beta   90.00
_cell.angle_gamma   90.00
#
_symmetry.space_group_name_H-M   'P 1'
#
loop_
_entity.id
_entity.type
_entity.pdbx_description
1 polymer ?
#
loop_
_entity_poly.entity_id
_entity_poly.type
_entity_poly.pdbx_seq_one_letter_code
_entity_poly.pdbx_strand_id
1 'polypeptide(L)'
;MATTSRILELYLPTFLLKIILRMLSKIVRRVKGRRWVKKLDASNEKDEWEGYLIAENVEHSEIGKDADMIILYAHGGAFVFGDALLPLEMFIDWIKTWKLNHGVNTQILSLEYRLSPKYSFPAARDNILACYQWLVTEKNIDPSKIV
;
A
#
# COMPACT_ATOMS: atom_id res chain seq x y z
N MET A 1 -6.19 -44.01 -40.00
CA MET A 1 -6.80 -43.41 -38.80
C MET A 1 -5.71 -42.71 -38.00
N ALA A 2 -5.55 -41.40 -38.16
CA ALA A 2 -4.58 -40.61 -37.41
C ALA A 2 -5.35 -39.53 -36.63
N THR A 3 -5.47 -39.74 -35.33
CA THR A 3 -6.21 -38.88 -34.40
C THR A 3 -5.33 -37.69 -34.04
N THR A 4 -5.61 -36.52 -34.61
CA THR A 4 -4.97 -35.27 -34.21
C THR A 4 -5.67 -34.72 -32.97
N SER A 5 -5.07 -34.91 -31.80
CA SER A 5 -5.48 -34.20 -30.58
C SER A 5 -5.15 -32.72 -30.76
N ARG A 6 -6.18 -31.88 -30.91
CA ARG A 6 -6.05 -30.42 -30.85
C ARG A 6 -5.66 -30.04 -29.42
N ILE A 7 -4.38 -29.81 -29.19
CA ILE A 7 -3.91 -29.07 -28.02
C ILE A 7 -4.29 -27.61 -28.28
N LEU A 8 -5.34 -27.13 -27.60
CA LEU A 8 -5.58 -25.69 -27.48
C LEU A 8 -4.42 -25.11 -26.68
N GLU A 9 -3.41 -24.55 -27.34
CA GLU A 9 -2.47 -23.64 -26.69
C GLU A 9 -3.24 -22.39 -26.28
N LEU A 10 -3.73 -22.37 -25.03
CA LEU A 10 -4.31 -21.18 -24.42
C LEU A 10 -3.18 -20.17 -24.19
N TYR A 11 -2.79 -19.46 -25.25
CA TYR A 11 -1.84 -18.36 -25.19
C TYR A 11 -2.47 -17.22 -24.39
N LEU A 12 -2.25 -17.24 -23.07
CA LEU A 12 -2.58 -16.10 -22.23
C LEU A 12 -1.58 -14.98 -22.58
N PRO A 13 -2.02 -13.81 -23.06
CA PRO A 13 -1.13 -12.69 -23.32
C PRO A 13 -0.28 -12.43 -22.07
N THR A 14 1.03 -12.24 -22.21
CA THR A 14 1.94 -12.07 -21.07
C THR A 14 1.53 -10.92 -20.14
N PHE A 15 0.81 -9.93 -20.66
CA PHE A 15 0.18 -8.86 -19.89
C PHE A 15 -0.89 -9.37 -18.91
N LEU A 16 -1.77 -10.28 -19.34
CA LEU A 16 -2.78 -10.91 -18.48
C LEU A 16 -2.14 -11.80 -17.41
N LEU A 17 -1.10 -12.56 -17.76
CA LEU A 17 -0.35 -13.35 -16.79
C LEU A 17 0.29 -12.48 -15.70
N LYS A 18 0.90 -11.35 -16.08
CA LYS A 18 1.48 -10.39 -15.13
C LYS A 18 0.41 -9.80 -14.20
N ILE A 19 -0.79 -9.49 -14.71
CA ILE A 19 -1.90 -9.01 -13.88
C ILE A 19 -2.30 -10.06 -12.86
N ILE A 20 -2.48 -11.31 -13.28
CA ILE A 20 -2.89 -12.42 -12.41
C ILE A 20 -1.82 -12.68 -11.33
N LEU A 21 -0.55 -12.76 -11.72
CA LEU A 21 0.56 -12.94 -10.78
C LEU A 21 0.64 -11.79 -9.77
N ARG A 22 0.44 -10.54 -10.23
CA ARG A 22 0.38 -9.38 -9.34
C ARG A 22 -0.76 -9.51 -8.33
N MET A 23 -1.97 -9.83 -8.79
CA MET A 23 -3.13 -10.03 -7.91
C MET A 23 -2.89 -11.15 -6.89
N LEU A 24 -2.39 -12.30 -7.33
CA LEU A 24 -2.03 -13.42 -6.45
C LEU A 24 -0.99 -13.00 -5.42
N SER A 25 0.08 -12.31 -5.84
CA SER A 25 1.12 -11.86 -4.92
C SER A 25 0.58 -10.87 -3.87
N LYS A 26 -0.31 -9.96 -4.27
CA LYS A 26 -0.96 -9.00 -3.37
C LYS A 26 -1.88 -9.70 -2.39
N ILE A 27 -2.63 -10.72 -2.84
CA ILE A 27 -3.45 -11.57 -1.98
C ILE A 27 -2.57 -12.31 -0.97
N VAL A 28 -1.49 -12.96 -1.40
CA VAL A 28 -0.57 -13.70 -0.53
C VAL A 28 0.04 -12.77 0.53
N ARG A 29 0.54 -11.59 0.13
CA ARG A 29 1.07 -10.59 1.07
C ARG A 29 0.01 -10.11 2.06
N ARG A 30 -1.21 -9.85 1.59
CA ARG A 30 -2.33 -9.48 2.47
C ARG A 30 -2.68 -10.60 3.44
N VAL A 31 -2.67 -11.87 3.01
CA VAL A 31 -2.93 -13.01 3.90
C VAL A 31 -1.84 -13.18 4.94
N LYS A 32 -0.57 -13.04 4.54
CA LYS A 32 0.57 -13.12 5.46
C LYS A 32 0.58 -11.95 6.46
N GLY A 33 0.23 -10.75 6.00
CA GLY A 33 0.22 -9.53 6.79
C GLY A 33 -1.10 -9.20 7.51
N ARG A 34 -2.06 -10.15 7.61
CA ARG A 34 -3.41 -9.85 8.16
C ARG A 34 -3.40 -9.16 9.53
N ARG A 35 -2.44 -9.49 10.38
CA ARG A 35 -2.29 -8.91 11.73
C ARG A 35 -1.64 -7.52 11.74
N TRP A 36 -1.07 -7.11 10.61
CA TRP A 36 -0.27 -5.89 10.47
C TRP A 36 -0.93 -4.85 9.57
N VAL A 37 -1.78 -5.25 8.63
CA VAL A 37 -2.29 -4.38 7.56
C VAL A 37 -3.79 -4.13 7.69
N LYS A 38 -4.18 -2.85 7.72
CA LYS A 38 -5.57 -2.38 7.66
C LYS A 38 -5.73 -1.43 6.47
N LYS A 39 -6.70 -1.68 5.59
CA LYS A 39 -6.99 -0.75 4.49
C LYS A 39 -7.52 0.56 5.07
N LEU A 40 -7.02 1.68 4.56
CA LEU A 40 -7.56 3.02 4.81
C LEU A 40 -7.96 3.63 3.48
N ASP A 41 -9.18 4.18 3.44
CA ASP A 41 -9.66 5.03 2.38
C ASP A 41 -10.28 6.28 3.01
N ALA A 42 -9.91 7.45 2.49
CA ALA A 42 -10.62 8.68 2.81
C ALA A 42 -11.85 8.73 1.91
N SER A 43 -12.96 8.15 2.39
CA SER A 43 -14.25 8.16 1.69
C SER A 43 -14.99 9.49 1.90
N ASN A 44 -14.37 10.58 1.45
CA ASN A 44 -15.08 11.82 1.14
C ASN A 44 -14.80 12.10 -0.35
N GLU A 45 -15.86 12.16 -1.16
CA GLU A 45 -15.91 12.07 -2.63
C GLU A 45 -15.06 13.10 -3.43
N LYS A 46 -14.22 13.91 -2.78
CA LYS A 46 -13.35 14.89 -3.45
C LYS A 46 -11.89 14.45 -3.63
N ASP A 47 -11.34 13.63 -2.73
CA ASP A 47 -9.87 13.47 -2.64
C ASP A 47 -9.35 12.04 -2.82
N GLU A 48 -10.22 11.09 -3.20
CA GLU A 48 -9.99 9.68 -3.61
C GLU A 48 -8.53 9.18 -3.56
N TRP A 49 -7.98 9.00 -2.36
CA TRP A 49 -6.75 8.27 -2.14
C TRP A 49 -7.05 7.00 -1.35
N GLU A 50 -6.32 5.95 -1.66
CA GLU A 50 -6.38 4.70 -0.92
C GLU A 50 -5.00 4.30 -0.44
N GLY A 51 -4.95 3.59 0.68
CA GLY A 51 -3.70 3.13 1.26
C GLY A 51 -3.92 2.09 2.35
N TYR A 52 -2.84 1.82 3.08
CA TYR A 52 -2.82 0.81 4.12
C TYR A 52 -2.11 1.36 5.34
N LEU A 53 -2.79 1.29 6.49
CA LEU A 53 -2.16 1.39 7.79
C LEU A 53 -1.43 0.09 8.08
N ILE A 54 -0.16 0.21 8.44
CA ILE A 54 0.71 -0.88 8.83
C ILE A 54 1.22 -0.58 10.23
N ALA A 55 0.83 -1.41 11.20
CA ALA A 55 1.13 -1.20 12.62
C ALA A 55 1.09 -2.53 13.38
N GLU A 56 1.71 -2.55 14.56
CA GLU A 56 1.55 -3.66 15.51
C GLU A 56 0.12 -3.67 16.05
N ASN A 57 -0.52 -4.85 16.14
CA ASN A 57 -1.92 -5.00 16.58
C ASN A 57 -2.89 -4.09 15.79
N VAL A 58 -2.80 -4.13 14.45
CA VAL A 58 -3.48 -3.18 13.56
C VAL A 58 -5.01 -3.15 13.73
N GLU A 59 -5.63 -4.26 14.14
CA GLU A 59 -7.07 -4.38 14.35
C GLU A 59 -7.58 -3.39 15.41
N HIS A 60 -6.77 -3.12 16.43
CA HIS A 60 -7.05 -2.17 17.50
C HIS A 60 -6.34 -0.82 17.32
N SER A 61 -5.62 -0.66 16.21
CA SER A 61 -4.90 0.57 15.91
C SER A 61 -5.76 1.54 15.10
N GLU A 62 -5.62 2.81 15.46
CA GLU A 62 -6.10 3.96 14.69
C GLU A 62 -4.88 4.79 14.28
N ILE A 63 -4.91 5.32 13.04
CA ILE A 63 -3.82 6.16 12.53
C ILE A 63 -3.61 7.38 13.45
N GLY A 64 -2.37 7.62 13.87
CA GLY A 64 -2.00 8.72 14.75
C GLY A 64 -2.28 8.52 16.23
N LYS A 65 -3.15 7.58 16.61
CA LYS A 65 -3.42 7.27 18.01
C LYS A 65 -2.23 6.54 18.63
N ASP A 66 -1.72 7.08 19.73
CA ASP A 66 -0.55 6.59 20.48
C ASP A 66 0.72 6.42 19.62
N ALA A 67 0.76 7.05 18.44
CA ALA A 67 1.89 6.99 17.52
C ALA A 67 2.90 8.10 17.86
N ASP A 68 4.17 7.71 17.98
CA ASP A 68 5.29 8.63 18.13
C ASP A 68 5.80 9.10 16.76
N MET A 69 5.68 8.23 15.75
CA MET A 69 6.11 8.47 14.38
C MET A 69 5.15 7.83 13.39
N ILE A 70 4.83 8.55 12.32
CA ILE A 70 4.06 8.06 11.19
C ILE A 70 4.88 8.26 9.92
N ILE A 71 5.09 7.17 9.17
CA ILE A 71 5.76 7.24 7.87
C ILE A 71 4.71 7.25 6.77
N LEU A 72 4.64 8.32 6.00
CA LEU A 72 3.81 8.37 4.79
C LEU A 72 4.65 7.89 3.60
N TYR A 73 4.37 6.67 3.15
CA TYR A 73 5.18 6.03 2.12
C TYR A 73 4.50 6.01 0.75
N ALA A 74 5.23 6.44 -0.27
CA ALA A 74 4.89 6.23 -1.68
C ALA A 74 5.89 5.25 -2.32
N HIS A 75 5.39 4.14 -2.87
CA HIS A 75 6.24 3.13 -3.49
C HIS A 75 6.99 3.65 -4.73
N GLY A 76 8.14 3.04 -5.03
CA GLY A 76 8.88 3.29 -6.29
C GLY A 76 8.24 2.63 -7.52
N GLY A 77 8.94 2.62 -8.65
CA GLY A 77 8.44 2.01 -9.90
C GLY A 77 8.04 3.02 -10.97
N ALA A 78 8.66 4.22 -10.95
CA ALA A 78 8.52 5.26 -11.96
C ALA A 78 7.08 5.71 -12.23
N PHE A 79 6.20 5.65 -11.22
CA PHE A 79 4.76 5.95 -11.31
C PHE A 79 3.98 5.06 -12.29
N VAL A 80 4.57 3.95 -12.76
CA VAL A 80 3.95 3.02 -13.71
C VAL A 80 3.79 1.63 -13.09
N PHE A 81 4.70 1.26 -12.19
CA PHE A 81 4.77 -0.07 -11.59
C PHE A 81 4.72 0.01 -10.07
N GLY A 82 4.28 -1.09 -9.47
CA GLY A 82 4.29 -1.28 -8.02
C GLY A 82 2.90 -1.38 -7.40
N ASP A 83 2.89 -1.62 -6.10
CA ASP A 83 1.73 -1.51 -5.22
C ASP A 83 2.19 -1.18 -3.79
N ALA A 84 1.27 -0.66 -2.98
CA ALA A 84 1.57 -0.15 -1.64
C ALA A 84 2.07 -1.23 -0.65
N LEU A 85 1.85 -2.52 -0.94
CA LEU A 85 2.22 -3.62 -0.06
C LEU A 85 3.49 -4.36 -0.51
N LEU A 86 4.14 -3.92 -1.59
CA LEU A 86 5.42 -4.51 -2.02
C LEU A 86 6.48 -4.54 -0.90
N PRO A 87 6.75 -3.45 -0.16
CA PRO A 87 7.74 -3.42 0.93
C PRO A 87 7.24 -3.91 2.30
N LEU A 88 6.11 -4.63 2.38
CA LEU A 88 5.44 -4.95 3.66
C LEU A 88 6.34 -5.63 4.70
N GLU A 89 7.14 -6.62 4.31
CA GLU A 89 8.01 -7.33 5.27
C GLU A 89 9.06 -6.39 5.89
N MET A 90 9.66 -5.52 5.06
CA MET A 90 10.62 -4.51 5.50
C MET A 90 9.98 -3.53 6.49
N PHE A 91 8.73 -3.12 6.23
CA PHE A 91 7.98 -2.25 7.15
C PHE A 91 7.72 -2.90 8.50
N ILE A 92 7.34 -4.18 8.52
CA ILE A 92 7.15 -4.92 9.77
C ILE A 92 8.47 -4.98 10.55
N ASP A 93 9.58 -5.23 9.88
CA ASP A 93 10.90 -5.28 10.51
C ASP A 93 11.33 -3.91 11.06
N TRP A 94 11.07 -2.82 10.33
CA TRP A 94 11.33 -1.46 10.80
C TRP A 94 10.54 -1.10 12.06
N ILE A 95 9.22 -1.34 12.05
CA ILE A 95 8.35 -1.07 13.21
C ILE A 95 8.86 -1.82 14.44
N LYS A 96 9.17 -3.13 14.32
CA LYS A 96 9.73 -3.93 15.41
C LYS A 96 11.07 -3.39 15.89
N THR A 97 11.96 -3.05 14.96
CA THR A 97 13.32 -2.59 15.26
C THR A 97 13.30 -1.27 16.02
N TRP A 98 12.50 -0.30 15.58
CA TRP A 98 12.38 0.98 16.29
C TRP A 98 11.71 0.84 17.65
N LYS A 99 10.69 -0.03 17.76
CA LYS A 99 10.08 -0.31 19.06
C LYS A 99 11.09 -0.92 20.04
N LEU A 100 11.87 -1.89 19.58
CA LEU A 100 12.85 -2.59 20.41
C LEU A 100 14.03 -1.67 20.82
N ASN A 101 14.57 -0.91 19.88
CA ASN A 101 15.80 -0.14 20.10
C ASN A 101 15.54 1.26 20.69
N HIS A 102 14.36 1.83 20.48
CA HIS A 102 14.05 3.21 20.86
C HIS A 102 12.73 3.39 21.62
N GLY A 103 11.93 2.32 21.80
CA GLY A 103 10.62 2.41 22.45
C GLY A 103 9.53 3.08 21.62
N VAL A 104 9.87 3.57 20.42
CA VAL A 104 9.03 4.38 19.53
C VAL A 104 7.89 3.54 18.95
N ASN A 105 6.66 3.97 19.16
CA ASN A 105 5.49 3.40 18.51
C ASN A 105 5.36 3.97 17.08
N THR A 106 5.73 3.17 16.09
CA THR A 106 5.73 3.60 14.69
C THR A 106 4.54 3.03 13.94
N GLN A 107 3.87 3.89 13.17
CA GLN A 107 2.87 3.49 12.19
C GLN A 107 3.36 3.84 10.79
N ILE A 108 2.99 3.04 9.79
CA ILE A 108 3.32 3.32 8.39
C ILE A 108 2.02 3.41 7.60
N LEU A 109 1.79 4.54 6.93
CA LEU A 109 0.73 4.70 5.96
C LEU A 109 1.31 4.53 4.57
N SER A 110 1.11 3.34 3.99
CA SER A 110 1.59 3.04 2.64
C SER A 110 0.51 3.35 1.61
N LEU A 111 0.79 4.32 0.74
CA LEU A 111 -0.16 4.88 -0.22
C LEU A 111 -0.22 4.03 -1.50
N GLU A 112 -1.44 3.71 -1.94
CA GLU A 112 -1.71 3.11 -3.24
C GLU A 112 -2.14 4.23 -4.21
N TYR A 113 -1.14 4.96 -4.70
CA TYR A 113 -1.37 6.11 -5.57
C TYR A 113 -1.70 5.70 -7.01
N ARG A 114 -2.37 6.60 -7.72
CA ARG A 114 -2.74 6.42 -9.14
C ARG A 114 -1.51 6.28 -10.06
N LEU A 115 -1.51 5.23 -10.89
CA LEU A 115 -0.41 4.91 -11.82
C LEU A 115 -0.69 5.30 -13.27
N SER A 116 0.39 5.70 -13.95
CA SER A 116 0.45 5.88 -15.40
C SER A 116 0.44 4.54 -16.15
N PRO A 117 0.01 4.51 -17.43
CA PRO A 117 -0.48 5.64 -18.23
C PRO A 117 -1.94 6.01 -17.95
N LYS A 118 -2.67 5.20 -17.18
CA LYS A 118 -4.10 5.44 -16.88
C LYS A 118 -4.31 6.80 -16.21
N TYR A 119 -3.41 7.16 -15.30
CA TYR A 119 -3.38 8.46 -14.66
C TYR A 119 -1.98 9.06 -14.84
N SER A 120 -1.89 10.07 -15.70
CA SER A 120 -0.65 10.79 -15.97
C SER A 120 -0.34 11.79 -14.85
N PHE A 121 0.87 12.35 -14.86
CA PHE A 121 1.21 13.49 -14.02
C PHE A 121 0.14 14.60 -14.18
N PRO A 122 -0.35 15.23 -13.07
CA PRO A 122 0.14 15.17 -11.68
C PRO A 122 -0.55 14.15 -10.75
N ALA A 123 -1.34 13.19 -11.26
CA ALA A 123 -2.26 12.40 -10.43
C ALA A 123 -1.64 11.69 -9.20
N ALA A 124 -0.47 11.06 -9.35
CA ALA A 124 0.21 10.41 -8.23
C ALA A 124 0.63 11.42 -7.14
N ARG A 125 1.16 12.58 -7.57
CA ARG A 125 1.57 13.68 -6.69
C ARG A 125 0.37 14.25 -5.94
N ASP A 126 -0.77 14.42 -6.61
CA ASP A 126 -1.99 14.93 -5.98
C ASP A 126 -2.59 13.93 -4.98
N ASN A 127 -2.52 12.61 -5.25
CA ASN A 127 -2.90 11.61 -4.25
C ASN A 127 -2.02 11.67 -2.98
N ILE A 128 -0.70 11.83 -3.15
CA ILE A 128 0.21 11.95 -2.00
C ILE A 128 -0.12 13.20 -1.19
N LEU A 129 -0.36 14.33 -1.86
CA LEU A 129 -0.74 15.58 -1.20
C LEU A 129 -2.08 15.46 -0.46
N ALA A 130 -3.09 14.86 -1.10
CA ALA A 130 -4.40 14.63 -0.49
C ALA A 130 -4.30 13.73 0.75
N CYS A 131 -3.49 12.68 0.70
CA CYS A 131 -3.25 11.80 1.84
C CYS A 131 -2.56 12.53 3.00
N TYR A 132 -1.53 13.33 2.70
CA TYR A 132 -0.86 14.16 3.70
C TYR A 132 -1.81 15.18 4.34
N GLN A 133 -2.58 15.89 3.52
CA GLN A 133 -3.57 16.86 4.00
C GLN A 133 -4.59 16.18 4.91
N TRP A 134 -5.10 15.01 4.53
CA TRP A 134 -6.01 14.22 5.35
C TRP A 134 -5.42 13.85 6.73
N LEU A 135 -4.15 13.48 6.81
CA LEU A 135 -3.48 13.20 8.09
C LEU A 135 -3.47 14.43 9.00
N VAL A 136 -3.16 15.60 8.44
CA VAL A 136 -3.01 16.84 9.20
C VAL A 136 -4.36 17.46 9.56
N THR A 137 -5.31 17.50 8.62
CA THR A 137 -6.57 18.24 8.78
C THR A 137 -7.68 17.38 9.36
N GLU A 138 -7.91 16.19 8.81
CA GLU A 138 -9.02 15.32 9.24
C GLU A 138 -8.62 14.46 10.44
N LYS A 139 -7.39 13.96 10.46
CA LYS A 139 -6.87 13.17 11.60
C LYS A 139 -6.19 14.01 12.67
N ASN A 140 -6.02 15.30 12.43
CA ASN A 140 -5.43 16.25 13.39
C ASN A 140 -4.10 15.75 13.97
N ILE A 141 -3.29 15.11 13.12
CA ILE A 141 -1.96 14.62 13.49
C ILE A 141 -0.98 15.78 13.37
N ASP A 142 -0.16 15.99 14.41
CA ASP A 142 0.91 16.97 14.39
C ASP A 142 1.87 16.67 13.22
N PRO A 143 2.09 17.62 12.28
CA PRO A 143 3.04 17.45 11.19
C PRO A 143 4.44 17.03 11.65
N SER A 144 4.87 17.37 12.88
CA SER A 144 6.17 16.98 13.41
C SER A 144 6.32 15.46 13.62
N LYS A 145 5.22 14.71 13.63
CA LYS A 145 5.21 13.24 13.75
C LYS A 145 5.22 12.53 12.41
N ILE A 146 5.04 13.25 11.31
CA ILE A 146 4.90 12.67 9.97
C ILE A 146 6.23 12.80 9.22
N VAL A 147 6.72 11.68 8.68
CA VAL A 147 7.94 11.58 7.87
C VAL A 147 7.63 11.04 6.48
#